data_AF-A0A8J8PR08-F1
#
_entry.id   AF-A0A8J8PR08-F1
#
_cell.length_a   1.000
_cell.length_b   1.000
_cell.length_c   1.000
_cell.angle_alpha   90.00
_cell.angle_beta   90.00
_cell.angle_gamma   90.00
#
_symmetry.space_group_name_H-M   'P 1'
#
loop_
_entity.id
_entity.type
_entity.pdbx_description
1 polymer ?
#
loop_
_entity_poly.entity_id
_entity_poly.type
_entity_poly.pdbx_seq_one_letter_code
_entity_poly.pdbx_strand_id
1 'polypeptide(L)' 'MVKLRINMRQGSDLKCENCGVELKEDNIYVRLINGQDHYFCCSHCADKYESRLGNLDGDGCCSL' A
#
# COMPACT_ATOMS: atom_id res chain seq x y z
N MET A 1 -34.41 -1.10 23.11
CA MET A 1 -32.96 -1.12 23.45
C MET A 1 -32.17 -1.00 22.16
N VAL A 2 -31.54 0.15 21.92
CA VAL A 2 -30.84 0.43 20.66
C VAL A 2 -29.42 -0.12 20.72
N LYS A 3 -29.06 -0.80 19.63
CA LYS A 3 -27.75 -1.35 19.26
C LYS A 3 -26.59 -0.38 19.53
N LEU A 4 -25.53 -0.87 20.17
CA LEU A 4 -24.17 -0.38 19.92
C LEU A 4 -23.21 -1.57 19.76
N ARG A 5 -22.87 -1.87 18.50
CA ARG A 5 -21.68 -2.66 18.16
C ARG A 5 -20.52 -1.66 18.13
N ILE A 6 -19.75 -1.62 19.21
CA ILE A 6 -18.60 -0.72 19.34
C ILE A 6 -17.50 -1.28 18.43
N ASN A 7 -17.47 -0.79 17.20
CA ASN A 7 -16.42 -1.06 16.24
C ASN A 7 -15.21 -0.19 16.61
N MET A 8 -14.41 -0.71 17.54
CA MET A 8 -13.13 -0.16 17.99
C MET A 8 -12.11 -0.27 16.85
N ARG A 9 -12.14 0.67 15.91
CA ARG A 9 -11.06 0.90 14.95
C ARG A 9 -10.09 1.89 15.59
N GLN A 10 -9.34 1.39 16.57
CA GLN A 10 -8.18 2.09 17.11
C GLN A 10 -6.96 1.33 16.63
N GLY A 11 -6.33 1.93 15.64
CA GLY A 11 -5.17 1.40 14.95
C GLY A 11 -4.99 2.33 13.77
N SER A 12 -3.98 3.17 13.82
CA SER A 12 -3.43 3.80 12.64
C SER A 12 -2.79 2.69 11.81
N ASP A 13 -3.63 1.81 11.25
CA ASP A 13 -3.22 0.67 10.45
C ASP A 13 -2.67 1.22 9.14
N LEU A 14 -1.41 1.62 9.17
CA LEU A 14 -0.62 1.82 7.97
C LEU A 14 -0.68 0.49 7.23
N LYS A 15 -1.35 0.46 6.07
CA LYS A 15 -1.46 -0.76 5.26
C LYS A 15 -0.67 -0.54 3.99
N CYS A 16 0.03 -1.59 3.55
CA CYS A 16 0.77 -1.57 2.32
C CYS A 16 -0.19 -1.29 1.15
N GLU A 17 0.03 -0.20 0.42
CA GLU A 17 -0.85 0.18 -0.71
C GLU A 17 -0.84 -0.84 -1.85
N ASN A 18 0.25 -1.60 -1.97
CA ASN A 18 0.41 -2.62 -2.99
C ASN A 18 -0.23 -3.97 -2.60
N CYS A 19 -0.12 -4.34 -1.32
CA CYS A 19 -0.28 -5.71 -0.83
C CYS A 19 -1.41 -5.84 0.22
N GLY A 20 -1.86 -4.73 0.82
CA GLY A 20 -2.94 -4.68 1.82
C GLY A 20 -2.56 -5.17 3.22
N VAL A 21 -1.32 -5.62 3.40
CA VAL A 21 -0.77 -6.11 4.68
C VAL A 21 -0.59 -4.95 5.67
N GLU A 22 -0.78 -5.25 6.94
CA GLU A 22 -0.56 -4.31 8.04
C GLU A 22 0.93 -3.99 8.18
N LEU A 23 1.27 -2.71 8.09
CA LEU A 23 2.59 -2.16 8.32
C LEU A 23 2.68 -1.79 9.79
N LYS A 24 3.82 -2.15 10.38
CA LYS A 24 4.21 -1.68 11.71
C LYS A 24 5.14 -0.51 11.52
N GLU A 25 5.10 0.48 12.42
CA GLU A 25 5.96 1.68 12.40
C GLU A 25 7.46 1.33 12.27
N ASP A 26 7.86 0.19 12.82
CA ASP A 26 9.22 -0.36 12.72
C ASP A 26 9.60 -0.92 11.33
N ASN A 27 8.63 -1.24 10.47
CA ASN A 27 8.83 -1.92 9.18
C ASN A 27 8.07 -1.21 8.05
N ILE A 28 8.15 0.11 8.04
CA ILE A 28 7.59 0.94 6.96
C ILE A 28 8.69 1.24 5.95
N TYR A 29 8.42 0.85 4.70
CA TYR A 29 9.24 1.25 3.57
C TYR A 29 8.58 2.43 2.85
N VAL A 30 9.14 3.61 3.00
CA VAL A 30 8.65 4.84 2.36
C VAL A 30 9.32 5.01 1.00
N ARG A 31 8.53 5.29 -0.03
CA ARG A 31 9.02 5.57 -1.39
C ARG A 31 8.30 6.77 -1.98
N LEU A 32 9.06 7.73 -2.50
CA LEU A 32 8.50 8.89 -3.20
C LEU A 32 8.21 8.51 -4.65
N ILE A 33 6.93 8.44 -5.04
CA ILE A 33 6.51 8.11 -6.40
C ILE A 33 5.56 9.22 -6.86
N ASN A 34 5.78 9.79 -8.05
CA ASN A 34 5.01 10.95 -8.55
C ASN A 34 4.97 12.16 -7.57
N GLY A 35 5.98 12.32 -6.72
CA GLY A 35 6.03 13.38 -5.70
C GLY A 35 5.14 13.14 -4.49
N GLN A 36 4.62 11.92 -4.31
CA GLN A 36 3.85 11.51 -3.14
C GLN A 36 4.60 10.42 -2.37
N ASP A 37 4.62 10.52 -1.04
CA ASP A 37 5.21 9.50 -0.17
C ASP A 37 4.24 8.31 -0.04
N HIS A 38 4.67 7.16 -0.56
CA HIS A 38 3.92 5.91 -0.52
C HIS A 38 4.53 4.94 0.48
N TYR A 39 3.67 4.19 1.17
CA TYR A 39 4.04 3.33 2.29
C TYR A 39 3.87 1.84 1.92
N PHE A 40 4.97 1.09 2.04
CA PHE A 40 5.03 -0.32 1.68
C PHE A 40 5.62 -1.17 2.79
N CYS A 41 5.31 -2.47 2.75
CA CYS A 41 5.87 -3.44 3.71
C CYS A 41 7.28 -3.87 3.32
N CYS A 42 7.64 -3.72 2.04
CA CYS A 42 8.87 -4.23 1.46
C CYS A 42 9.25 -3.40 0.23
N SER A 43 10.54 -3.36 -0.09
CA SER A 43 11.05 -2.80 -1.35
C SER A 43 10.41 -3.43 -2.59
N HIS A 44 10.11 -4.74 -2.55
CA HIS A 44 9.48 -5.45 -3.67
C HIS A 44 8.03 -5.01 -3.93
N CYS A 45 7.26 -4.67 -2.88
CA CYS A 45 5.90 -4.13 -3.05
C CYS A 45 5.99 -2.70 -3.63
N ALA A 46 6.98 -1.90 -3.23
CA ALA A 46 7.22 -0.56 -3.78
C ALA A 46 7.58 -0.60 -5.27
N ASP A 47 8.50 -1.49 -5.67
CA ASP A 47 8.97 -1.63 -7.05
C ASP A 47 7.83 -2.08 -8.00
N LYS A 48 7.00 -3.04 -7.56
CA LYS A 48 5.79 -3.45 -8.31
C LYS A 48 4.75 -2.34 -8.41
N TYR A 49 4.64 -1.48 -7.40
CA TYR A 49 3.70 -0.37 -7.40
C TYR A 49 4.18 0.76 -8.31
N GLU A 50 5.47 1.12 -8.21
CA GLU A 50 6.15 2.09 -9.08
C GLU A 50 6.09 1.64 -10.54
N SER A 51 6.41 0.37 -10.81
CA SER A 51 6.29 -0.24 -12.14
C SER A 51 4.86 -0.17 -12.67
N ARG A 52 3.84 -0.47 -11.84
CA ARG A 52 2.43 -0.36 -12.25
C ARG A 52 2.04 1.08 -12.58
N LEU A 53 2.46 2.05 -11.78
CA LEU A 53 2.19 3.47 -12.03
C LEU A 53 2.88 3.97 -13.30
N GLY A 54 4.12 3.57 -13.54
CA GLY A 54 4.84 3.91 -14.78
C GLY A 54 4.28 3.24 -16.04
N ASN A 55 3.65 2.06 -15.91
CA ASN A 55 3.06 1.33 -17.05
C ASN A 55 1.63 1.80 -17.41
N LEU A 56 1.02 2.73 -16.68
CA LEU A 56 -0.28 3.30 -17.07
C LEU A 56 -0.21 4.16 -18.35
N ASP A 57 0.99 4.50 -18.82
CA ASP A 57 1.26 5.19 -20.10
C ASP A 57 1.77 4.24 -21.21
N GLY A 58 1.87 2.92 -20.95
CA GLY A 58 2.49 1.99 -21.89
C GLY A 58 2.03 0.54 -21.74
N ASP A 59 1.18 0.13 -22.67
CA ASP A 59 0.87 -1.24 -23.09
C ASP A 59 1.94 -2.30 -22.72
N GLY A 60 1.53 -3.34 -21.98
CA GLY A 60 2.47 -4.38 -21.53
C GLY A 60 1.82 -5.55 -20.79
N CYS A 61 0.96 -6.27 -21.50
CA CYS A 61 0.35 -7.53 -21.07
C CYS A 61 1.39 -8.54 -20.54
N CYS A 62 1.09 -9.21 -19.43
CA CYS A 62 1.76 -10.46 -19.06
C CYS A 62 1.67 -11.45 -20.23
N SER A 63 2.81 -11.87 -20.79
CA SER A 63 2.96 -13.13 -21.51
C SER A 63 4.43 -13.53 -21.56
N LEU A 64 4.87 -14.27 -20.54
CA LEU A 64 5.85 -15.35 -20.71
C LEU A 64 5.52 -16.50 -19.76
#